data_AF-A0AAV5XEZ7-F1
#
_entry.id   AF-A0AAV5XEZ7-F1
#
_cell.length_a   1.000
_cell.length_b   1.000
_cell.length_c   1.000
_cell.angle_alpha   90.00
_cell.angle_beta   90.00
_cell.angle_gamma   90.00
#
_symmetry.space_group_name_H-M   'P 1'
#
loop_
_entity.id
_entity.type
_entity.pdbx_description
1 polymer ?
#
loop_
_entity_poly.entity_id
_entity_poly.type
_entity_poly.pdbx_seq_one_letter_code
_entity_poly.pdbx_strand_id
1 'polypeptide(L)'
;MATPGTIPLRSALLGAVVVSLLAAPAVVRAELRISNLSVFLNDFDVTVHVVLFGAIPGGLYESLQTGISTHVRLQVELWQYNRFLPDRRLISRTIERQLTYNVLSKEYKVVSLKGEQREPYLTKDLREAQRVISEMRAGGLLSASSLSPKDLYYVRVHSDVSLGGVNSWIARLTGEAEETEWVRSNLLTLNRSQ
;
A
#
# COMPACT_ATOMS: atom_id res chain seq x y z
N MET A 1 -32.29 48.35 -45.83
CA MET A 1 -31.64 49.14 -44.75
C MET A 1 -32.20 48.63 -43.44
N ALA A 2 -31.49 47.72 -42.78
CA ALA A 2 -31.80 47.19 -41.44
C ALA A 2 -30.48 46.73 -40.79
N THR A 3 -30.31 47.10 -39.53
CA THR A 3 -29.10 47.10 -38.69
C THR A 3 -28.63 45.70 -38.26
N PRO A 4 -27.32 45.48 -38.03
CA PRO A 4 -26.81 44.24 -37.46
C PRO A 4 -27.02 44.20 -35.94
N GLY A 5 -27.65 43.12 -35.45
CA GLY A 5 -27.82 42.85 -34.02
C GLY A 5 -26.49 42.47 -33.36
N THR A 6 -26.06 43.30 -32.41
CA THR A 6 -24.93 43.05 -31.52
C THR A 6 -25.22 41.83 -30.64
N ILE A 7 -24.40 40.79 -30.75
CA ILE A 7 -24.42 39.64 -29.83
C ILE A 7 -23.89 40.12 -28.47
N PRO A 8 -24.64 40.00 -27.37
CA PRO A 8 -24.22 40.52 -26.08
C PRO A 8 -23.12 39.64 -25.47
N LEU A 9 -21.97 40.25 -25.22
CA LEU A 9 -20.73 39.70 -24.61
C LEU A 9 -20.94 38.94 -23.26
N ARG A 10 -22.14 39.02 -22.67
CA ARG A 10 -22.48 38.42 -21.36
C ARG A 10 -22.74 36.92 -21.42
N SER A 11 -23.16 36.38 -22.57
CA SER A 11 -23.39 34.94 -22.74
C SER A 11 -22.10 34.13 -22.85
N ALA A 12 -20.99 34.76 -23.28
CA ALA A 12 -19.68 34.12 -23.33
C ALA A 12 -19.06 33.88 -21.93
N LEU A 13 -19.32 34.78 -20.98
CA LEU A 13 -18.82 34.66 -19.60
C LEU A 13 -19.56 33.58 -18.80
N LEU A 14 -20.86 33.38 -19.06
CA LEU A 14 -21.63 32.31 -18.41
C LEU A 14 -21.24 30.91 -18.92
N GLY A 15 -20.86 30.78 -20.19
CA GLY A 15 -20.34 29.51 -20.74
C GLY A 15 -18.98 29.11 -20.14
N ALA A 16 -18.09 30.08 -19.90
CA ALA A 16 -16.76 29.82 -19.35
C ALA A 16 -16.78 29.36 -17.87
N VAL A 17 -17.77 29.80 -17.09
CA VAL A 17 -17.94 29.39 -15.68
C VAL A 17 -18.47 27.95 -15.58
N VAL A 18 -19.34 27.53 -16.51
CA VAL A 18 -19.89 26.15 -16.50
C VAL A 18 -18.86 25.11 -16.93
N VAL A 19 -17.97 25.43 -17.87
CA VAL A 19 -16.90 24.50 -18.29
C VAL A 19 -15.85 24.29 -17.19
N SER A 20 -15.58 25.33 -16.39
CA SER A 20 -14.65 25.22 -15.25
C SER A 20 -15.19 24.35 -14.10
N LEU A 21 -16.51 24.13 -14.03
CA LEU A 21 -17.12 23.25 -13.02
C LEU A 21 -17.13 21.76 -13.41
N LEU A 22 -16.90 21.44 -14.69
CA LEU A 22 -16.88 20.05 -15.21
C LEU A 22 -15.47 19.47 -15.38
N ALA A 23 -14.43 20.25 -15.09
CA ALA A 23 -13.11 19.69 -14.82
C ALA A 23 -13.15 19.03 -13.43
N ALA A 24 -13.85 17.89 -13.35
CA ALA A 24 -13.69 16.98 -12.23
C ALA A 24 -12.19 16.73 -12.09
N PRO A 25 -11.58 16.96 -10.91
CA PRO A 25 -10.20 16.56 -10.72
C PRO A 25 -10.18 15.07 -11.05
N ALA A 26 -9.37 14.69 -12.05
CA ALA A 26 -9.05 13.30 -12.23
C ALA A 26 -8.52 12.85 -10.89
N VAL A 27 -9.29 12.02 -10.18
CA VAL A 27 -8.83 11.40 -8.95
C VAL A 27 -7.62 10.61 -9.40
N VAL A 28 -6.43 11.18 -9.15
CA VAL A 28 -5.15 10.49 -9.35
C VAL A 28 -5.25 9.32 -8.40
N ARG A 29 -5.62 8.18 -8.96
CA ARG A 29 -5.81 6.95 -8.22
C ARG A 29 -4.44 6.61 -7.66
N ALA A 30 -4.33 6.49 -6.33
CA ALA A 30 -3.11 6.02 -5.68
C ALA A 30 -2.62 4.75 -6.40
N GLU A 31 -1.38 4.79 -6.89
CA GLU A 31 -0.83 3.71 -7.68
C GLU A 31 -0.57 2.51 -6.77
N LEU A 32 -0.16 2.79 -5.54
CA LEU A 32 -0.05 1.84 -4.45
C LEU A 32 -1.43 1.38 -3.96
N ARG A 33 -1.68 0.07 -4.01
CA ARG A 33 -2.90 -0.56 -3.48
C ARG A 33 -2.64 -1.97 -2.98
N ILE A 34 -3.43 -2.42 -2.01
CA ILE A 34 -3.39 -3.80 -1.55
C ILE A 34 -4.23 -4.65 -2.50
N SER A 35 -3.58 -5.49 -3.29
CA SER A 35 -4.21 -6.33 -4.33
C SER A 35 -4.80 -7.61 -3.75
N ASN A 36 -4.05 -8.28 -2.88
CA ASN A 36 -4.49 -9.50 -2.23
C ASN A 36 -4.11 -9.46 -0.74
N LEU A 37 -5.06 -9.87 0.10
CA LEU A 37 -4.87 -10.11 1.52
C LEU A 37 -5.38 -11.51 1.83
N SER A 38 -4.45 -12.42 2.12
CA SER A 38 -4.76 -13.80 2.49
C SER A 38 -4.27 -14.06 3.91
N VAL A 39 -5.14 -14.59 4.77
CA VAL A 39 -4.78 -14.94 6.14
C VAL A 39 -4.81 -16.46 6.28
N PHE A 40 -3.71 -17.01 6.75
CA PHE A 40 -3.52 -18.43 6.97
C PHE A 40 -3.39 -18.68 8.47
N LEU A 41 -4.24 -19.55 8.99
CA LEU A 41 -4.16 -20.02 10.36
C LEU A 41 -3.55 -21.42 10.32
N ASN A 42 -2.31 -21.53 10.74
CA ASN A 42 -1.66 -22.82 10.96
C ASN A 42 -1.82 -23.21 12.44
N ASP A 43 -1.58 -24.48 12.77
CA ASP A 43 -1.67 -24.96 14.16
C ASP A 43 -0.73 -24.23 15.13
N PHE A 44 0.37 -23.70 14.59
CA PHE A 44 1.37 -22.96 15.35
C PHE A 44 1.08 -21.46 15.39
N ASP A 45 0.91 -20.83 14.22
CA ASP A 45 0.90 -19.36 14.09
C ASP A 45 -0.08 -18.84 13.04
N VAL A 46 -0.59 -17.63 13.29
CA VAL A 46 -1.30 -16.82 12.28
C VAL A 46 -0.27 -16.17 11.35
N THR A 47 -0.40 -16.45 10.05
CA THR A 47 0.43 -15.90 8.98
C THR A 47 -0.42 -15.09 8.02
N VAL A 48 0.05 -13.92 7.62
CA VAL A 48 -0.63 -13.03 6.67
C VAL A 48 0.22 -12.88 5.44
N HIS A 49 -0.39 -13.08 4.27
CA HIS A 49 0.22 -12.85 2.97
C HIS A 49 -0.46 -11.66 2.30
N VAL A 50 0.35 -10.69 1.89
CA VAL A 50 -0.11 -9.46 1.26
C VAL A 50 0.62 -9.28 -0.06
N VAL A 51 -0.14 -8.99 -1.11
CA VAL A 51 0.41 -8.60 -2.41
C VAL A 51 0.05 -7.15 -2.65
N LEU A 52 1.07 -6.32 -2.78
CA LEU A 52 0.92 -4.92 -3.14
C LEU A 52 0.92 -4.78 -4.67
N PHE A 53 0.05 -3.92 -5.19
CA PHE A 53 0.12 -3.45 -6.56
C PHE A 53 0.63 -2.02 -6.53
N GLY A 54 1.48 -1.64 -7.49
CA GLY A 54 2.12 -0.32 -7.48
C GLY A 54 3.12 -0.15 -6.33
N ALA A 55 3.77 -1.22 -5.87
CA ALA A 55 4.78 -1.16 -4.80
C ALA A 55 5.99 -0.26 -5.14
N ILE A 56 6.15 0.07 -6.42
CA ILE A 56 7.00 1.16 -6.90
C ILE A 56 6.12 2.05 -7.79
N PRO A 57 5.63 3.17 -7.27
CA PRO A 57 4.89 4.14 -8.07
C PRO A 57 5.72 4.69 -9.24
N GLY A 58 5.04 5.07 -10.31
CA GLY A 58 5.59 5.71 -11.51
C GLY A 58 6.58 6.83 -11.19
N GLY A 59 6.20 7.69 -10.25
CA GLY A 59 7.01 8.84 -9.84
C GLY A 59 8.35 8.46 -9.19
N LEU A 60 8.49 7.24 -8.66
CA LEU A 60 9.72 6.82 -7.96
C LEU A 60 10.72 6.10 -8.86
N TYR A 61 10.36 5.74 -10.11
CA TYR A 61 11.28 4.99 -10.99
C TYR A 61 12.54 5.78 -11.33
N GLU A 62 12.40 7.09 -11.59
CA GLU A 62 13.55 7.94 -11.94
C GLU A 62 14.53 8.01 -10.77
N SER A 63 14.02 8.25 -9.56
CA SER A 63 14.82 8.26 -8.34
C SER A 63 15.45 6.90 -8.03
N LEU A 64 14.74 5.81 -8.31
CA LEU A 64 15.29 4.48 -8.17
C LEU A 64 16.48 4.28 -9.14
N GLN A 65 16.37 4.72 -10.40
CA GLN A 65 17.43 4.59 -11.40
C GLN A 65 18.69 5.41 -11.07
N THR A 66 18.58 6.49 -10.27
CA THR A 66 19.73 7.24 -9.76
C THR A 66 20.39 6.57 -8.55
N GLY A 67 19.82 5.47 -8.05
CA GLY A 67 20.34 4.70 -6.92
C GLY A 67 19.77 5.11 -5.56
N ILE A 68 18.78 6.01 -5.53
CA ILE A 68 18.07 6.34 -4.30
C ILE A 68 17.17 5.16 -3.92
N SER A 69 17.19 4.76 -2.65
CA SER A 69 16.46 3.59 -2.20
C SER A 69 14.98 3.86 -2.02
N THR A 70 14.14 2.91 -2.43
CA THR A 70 12.71 2.90 -2.17
C THR A 70 12.43 1.95 -1.01
N HIS A 71 11.72 2.44 0.00
CA HIS A 71 11.30 1.66 1.16
C HIS A 71 9.83 1.32 1.03
N VAL A 72 9.50 0.05 1.26
CA VAL A 72 8.13 -0.45 1.32
C VAL A 72 7.91 -1.00 2.71
N ARG A 73 6.97 -0.38 3.42
CA ARG A 73 6.59 -0.75 4.77
C ARG A 73 5.17 -1.29 4.77
N LEU A 74 4.99 -2.40 5.46
CA LEU A 74 3.71 -3.05 5.69
C LEU A 74 3.46 -3.14 7.19
N GLN A 75 2.40 -2.51 7.65
CA GLN A 75 1.88 -2.66 9.00
C GLN A 75 0.72 -3.66 8.99
N VAL A 76 0.83 -4.69 9.81
CA VAL A 76 -0.16 -5.75 9.95
C VAL A 76 -0.64 -5.78 11.40
N GLU A 77 -1.94 -5.69 11.59
CA GLU A 77 -2.57 -5.70 12.90
C GLU A 77 -3.58 -6.83 13.01
N LEU A 78 -3.50 -7.59 14.10
CA LEU A 78 -4.50 -8.59 14.45
C LEU A 78 -5.45 -8.02 15.49
N TRP A 79 -6.74 -8.13 15.22
CA TRP A 79 -7.81 -7.60 16.05
C TRP A 79 -8.79 -8.70 16.44
N GLN A 80 -9.30 -8.60 17.66
CA GLN A 80 -10.43 -9.36 18.15
C GLN A 80 -11.71 -8.53 17.95
N TYR A 81 -12.66 -9.11 17.24
CA TYR A 81 -13.96 -8.52 17.00
C TYR A 81 -14.87 -8.69 18.22
N ASN A 82 -15.45 -7.60 18.68
CA ASN A 82 -16.41 -7.58 19.79
C ASN A 82 -17.73 -7.01 19.29
N ARG A 83 -18.84 -7.74 19.47
CA ARG A 83 -20.15 -7.29 19.00
C ARG A 83 -20.69 -6.06 19.75
N PHE A 84 -20.44 -6.00 21.06
CA PHE A 84 -21.04 -5.01 21.97
C PHE A 84 -20.03 -4.04 22.59
N LEU A 85 -18.74 -4.27 22.35
CA LEU A 85 -17.64 -3.44 22.87
C LEU A 85 -16.75 -3.03 21.70
N PRO A 86 -15.90 -2.00 21.86
CA PRO A 86 -14.87 -1.71 20.88
C PRO A 86 -13.99 -2.94 20.61
N ASP A 87 -13.65 -3.14 19.35
CA ASP A 87 -12.71 -4.18 18.93
C ASP A 87 -11.36 -3.97 19.63
N ARG A 88 -10.69 -5.07 19.98
CA ARG A 88 -9.41 -5.03 20.71
C ARG A 88 -8.27 -5.42 19.78
N ARG A 89 -7.25 -4.55 19.67
CA ARG A 89 -5.99 -4.91 18.99
C ARG A 89 -5.21 -5.88 19.87
N LEU A 90 -4.87 -7.04 19.32
CA LEU A 90 -4.08 -8.07 20.00
C LEU A 90 -2.59 -7.85 19.77
N ILE A 91 -2.20 -7.64 18.51
CA ILE A 91 -0.81 -7.39 18.15
C ILE A 91 -0.72 -6.50 16.90
N SER A 92 0.40 -5.79 16.78
CA SER A 92 0.80 -5.04 15.60
C SER A 92 2.23 -5.40 15.22
N ARG A 93 2.47 -5.68 13.94
CA ARG A 93 3.78 -6.04 13.40
C ARG A 93 4.06 -5.21 12.16
N THR A 94 5.28 -4.70 12.07
CA THR A 94 5.75 -3.93 10.92
C THR A 94 6.81 -4.72 10.17
N ILE A 95 6.64 -4.85 8.87
CA ILE A 95 7.61 -5.43 7.95
C ILE A 95 8.10 -4.32 7.05
N GLU A 96 9.41 -4.23 6.87
CA GLU A 96 10.01 -3.22 6.02
C GLU A 96 11.00 -3.88 5.07
N ARG A 97 10.87 -3.56 3.80
CA ARG A 97 11.80 -3.94 2.74
C ARG A 97 12.31 -2.70 2.05
N GLN A 98 13.52 -2.79 1.55
CA GLN A 98 14.17 -1.74 0.79
C GLN A 98 14.61 -2.28 -0.55
N LEU A 99 14.37 -1.51 -1.59
CA LEU A 99 14.87 -1.74 -2.94
C LEU A 99 15.86 -0.64 -3.29
N THR A 100 16.97 -1.05 -3.88
CA THR A 100 18.03 -0.14 -4.32
C THR A 100 18.55 -0.63 -5.65
N TYR A 101 18.78 0.30 -6.58
CA TYR A 101 19.43 -0.01 -7.85
C TYR A 101 20.91 0.37 -7.76
N ASN A 102 21.78 -0.56 -8.12
CA ASN A 102 23.21 -0.29 -8.23
C ASN A 102 23.54 0.10 -9.67
N VAL A 103 23.91 1.36 -9.88
CA VAL A 103 24.23 1.91 -11.20
C VAL A 103 25.48 1.26 -11.82
N LEU A 104 26.43 0.81 -10.99
CA LEU A 104 27.67 0.18 -11.46
C LEU A 104 27.45 -1.26 -11.94
N SER A 105 26.76 -2.07 -11.14
CA SER A 105 26.47 -3.47 -11.51
C SER A 105 25.22 -3.63 -12.37
N LYS A 106 24.41 -2.57 -12.51
CA LYS A 106 23.10 -2.54 -13.19
C LYS A 106 22.14 -3.59 -12.64
N GLU A 107 22.13 -3.74 -11.31
CA GLU A 107 21.33 -4.72 -10.60
C GLU A 107 20.46 -4.06 -9.54
N TYR A 108 19.25 -4.59 -9.41
CA TYR A 108 18.33 -4.31 -8.33
C TYR A 108 18.62 -5.22 -7.14
N LYS A 109 18.65 -4.62 -5.96
CA LYS A 109 18.83 -5.32 -4.69
C LYS A 109 17.61 -5.07 -3.80
N VAL A 110 16.92 -6.14 -3.42
CA VAL A 110 15.85 -6.12 -2.43
C VAL A 110 16.38 -6.68 -1.12
N VAL A 111 16.29 -5.91 -0.03
CA VAL A 111 16.68 -6.33 1.31
C VAL A 111 15.50 -6.25 2.27
N SER A 112 15.44 -7.18 3.22
CA SER A 112 14.53 -7.08 4.36
C SER A 112 15.22 -6.30 5.48
N LEU A 113 14.59 -5.22 5.94
CA LEU A 113 15.12 -4.37 7.00
C LEU A 113 14.52 -4.71 8.36
N LYS A 114 13.22 -5.03 8.39
CA LYS A 114 12.49 -5.26 9.65
C LYS A 114 11.36 -6.26 9.45
N GLY A 115 11.08 -7.04 10.51
CA GLY A 115 9.87 -7.86 10.60
C GLY A 115 9.90 -9.17 9.81
N GLU A 116 10.91 -9.39 8.97
CA GLU A 116 11.13 -10.59 8.17
C GLU A 116 12.64 -10.86 8.06
N GLN A 117 13.05 -12.13 8.20
CA GLN A 117 14.41 -12.57 7.91
C GLN A 117 14.41 -13.22 6.53
N ARG A 118 15.01 -12.53 5.56
CA ARG A 118 15.11 -12.99 4.18
C ARG A 118 16.44 -12.55 3.62
N GLU A 119 17.12 -13.46 2.93
CA GLU A 119 18.37 -13.16 2.25
C GLU A 119 18.16 -12.05 1.19
N PRO A 120 19.14 -11.15 1.01
CA PRO A 120 19.10 -10.16 -0.06
C PRO A 120 18.86 -10.82 -1.42
N TYR A 121 17.87 -10.30 -2.15
CA TYR A 121 17.56 -10.77 -3.49
C TYR A 121 18.15 -9.81 -4.52
N LEU A 122 18.92 -10.34 -5.48
CA LEU A 122 19.60 -9.60 -6.53
C LEU A 122 19.05 -10.02 -7.89
N THR A 123 18.74 -9.05 -8.74
CA THR A 123 18.27 -9.31 -10.12
C THR A 123 18.57 -8.13 -11.03
N LYS A 124 18.70 -8.39 -12.33
CA LYS A 124 18.77 -7.34 -13.37
C LYS A 124 17.39 -6.95 -13.92
N ASP A 125 16.38 -7.78 -13.67
CA ASP A 125 15.03 -7.55 -14.14
C ASP A 125 14.23 -6.73 -13.11
N LEU A 126 13.83 -5.52 -13.50
CA LEU A 126 12.98 -4.65 -12.69
C LEU A 126 11.66 -5.32 -12.32
N ARG A 127 11.05 -6.09 -13.24
CA ARG A 127 9.76 -6.74 -13.01
C ARG A 127 9.87 -7.78 -11.91
N GLU A 128 10.98 -8.51 -11.88
CA GLU A 128 11.24 -9.50 -10.84
C GLU A 128 11.55 -8.83 -9.49
N ALA A 129 12.30 -7.73 -9.49
CA ALA A 129 12.53 -6.94 -8.28
C ALA A 129 11.20 -6.39 -7.71
N GLN A 130 10.32 -5.91 -8.57
CA GLN A 130 8.97 -5.44 -8.22
C GLN A 130 8.09 -6.54 -7.64
N ARG A 131 8.11 -7.72 -8.27
CA ARG A 131 7.38 -8.87 -7.77
C ARG A 131 7.85 -9.21 -6.35
N VAL A 132 9.16 -9.33 -6.16
CA VAL A 132 9.75 -9.69 -4.86
C VAL A 132 9.47 -8.64 -3.79
N ILE A 133 9.60 -7.33 -4.08
CA ILE A 133 9.32 -6.30 -3.08
C ILE A 133 7.83 -6.23 -2.72
N SER A 134 6.94 -6.50 -3.68
CA SER A 134 5.48 -6.41 -3.50
C SER A 134 4.83 -7.58 -2.74
N GLU A 135 5.45 -8.77 -2.77
CA GLU A 135 4.94 -9.98 -2.14
C GLU A 135 5.46 -10.12 -0.70
N MET A 136 4.71 -9.59 0.26
CA MET A 136 5.12 -9.53 1.67
C MET A 136 4.40 -10.59 2.51
N ARG A 137 5.15 -11.21 3.43
CA ARG A 137 4.61 -12.23 4.34
C ARG A 137 4.91 -11.87 5.80
N ALA A 138 3.84 -11.70 6.59
CA ALA A 138 3.91 -11.55 8.03
C ALA A 138 3.62 -12.89 8.72
N GLY A 139 4.68 -13.64 9.01
CA GLY A 139 4.59 -14.83 9.86
C GLY A 139 4.63 -14.47 11.35
N GLY A 140 4.16 -15.38 12.20
CA GLY A 140 4.30 -15.28 13.65
C GLY A 140 3.68 -14.01 14.24
N LEU A 141 2.44 -13.67 13.85
CA LEU A 141 1.69 -12.59 14.50
C LEU A 141 1.29 -13.01 15.91
N LEU A 142 0.61 -14.14 16.03
CA LEU A 142 0.23 -14.70 17.31
C LEU A 142 0.10 -16.21 17.15
N SER A 143 0.42 -16.96 18.20
CA SER A 143 0.22 -18.41 18.16
C SER A 143 -1.27 -18.72 18.13
N ALA A 144 -1.67 -19.67 17.28
CA ALA A 144 -3.06 -20.10 17.19
C ALA A 144 -3.59 -20.67 18.52
N SER A 145 -2.70 -21.22 19.36
CA SER A 145 -3.02 -21.72 20.70
C SER A 145 -3.46 -20.63 21.69
N SER A 146 -3.02 -19.39 21.49
CA SER A 146 -3.36 -18.24 22.34
C SER A 146 -4.68 -17.58 21.96
N LEU A 147 -5.26 -17.96 20.83
CA LEU A 147 -6.52 -17.46 20.32
C LEU A 147 -7.67 -18.37 20.78
N SER A 148 -8.76 -17.74 21.21
CA SER A 148 -9.97 -18.41 21.69
C SER A 148 -10.83 -18.87 20.51
N PRO A 149 -11.22 -20.15 20.42
CA PRO A 149 -12.06 -20.64 19.32
C PRO A 149 -13.47 -20.03 19.26
N LYS A 150 -13.92 -19.42 20.37
CA LYS A 150 -15.26 -18.81 20.46
C LYS A 150 -15.28 -17.39 19.92
N ASP A 151 -14.12 -16.76 19.79
CA ASP A 151 -13.99 -15.38 19.40
C ASP A 151 -13.74 -15.25 17.90
N LEU A 152 -14.15 -14.10 17.36
CA LEU A 152 -13.94 -13.76 15.95
C LEU A 152 -12.75 -12.83 15.84
N TYR A 153 -11.87 -13.10 14.88
CA TYR A 153 -10.68 -12.29 14.65
C TYR A 153 -10.71 -11.70 13.24
N TYR A 154 -9.97 -10.60 13.03
CA TYR A 154 -9.70 -10.12 11.69
C TYR A 154 -8.33 -9.45 11.66
N VAL A 155 -7.77 -9.37 10.46
CA VAL A 155 -6.51 -8.69 10.21
C VAL A 155 -6.82 -7.36 9.53
N ARG A 156 -6.09 -6.32 9.91
CA ARG A 156 -6.00 -5.06 9.17
C ARG A 156 -4.58 -4.88 8.67
N VAL A 157 -4.46 -4.42 7.45
CA VAL A 157 -3.18 -4.14 6.82
C VAL A 157 -3.18 -2.74 6.24
N HIS A 158 -2.03 -2.11 6.34
CA HIS A 158 -1.72 -0.82 5.76
C HIS A 158 -0.31 -0.89 5.23
N SER A 159 -0.08 -0.33 4.05
CA SER A 159 1.24 -0.20 3.47
C SER A 159 1.53 1.24 3.08
N ASP A 160 2.80 1.62 3.25
CA ASP A 160 3.37 2.84 2.72
C ASP A 160 4.63 2.56 1.93
N VAL A 161 4.88 3.41 0.93
CA VAL A 161 6.08 3.43 0.11
C VAL A 161 6.69 4.82 0.22
N SER A 162 8.01 4.89 0.38
CA SER A 162 8.72 6.17 0.45
C SER A 162 10.11 6.09 -0.16
N LEU A 163 10.53 7.21 -0.74
CA LEU A 163 11.90 7.41 -1.17
C LEU A 163 12.78 7.72 0.06
N GLY A 164 13.92 7.05 0.17
CA GLY A 164 14.86 7.21 1.29
C GLY A 164 14.33 6.82 2.67
N GLY A 165 13.13 6.23 2.76
CA GLY A 165 12.51 5.79 4.02
C GLY A 165 11.73 6.86 4.79
N VAL A 166 11.56 8.05 4.21
CA VAL A 166 10.84 9.17 4.85
C VAL A 166 9.41 9.26 4.32
N ASN A 167 8.44 8.85 5.14
CA ASN A 167 7.02 9.08 4.87
C ASN A 167 6.52 10.27 5.71
N SER A 168 6.60 11.48 5.14
CA SER A 168 6.05 12.71 5.73
C SER A 168 4.92 13.27 4.86
N TRP A 169 4.12 14.18 5.40
CA TRP A 169 3.05 14.85 4.62
C TRP A 169 3.62 15.60 3.40
N ILE A 170 4.81 16.20 3.52
CA ILE A 170 5.49 16.87 2.40
C ILE A 170 5.91 15.84 1.36
N ALA A 171 6.53 14.74 1.78
CA ALA A 171 6.94 13.66 0.87
C ALA A 171 5.75 13.09 0.09
N ARG A 172 4.57 13.01 0.71
CA ARG A 172 3.35 12.59 0.03
C ARG A 172 2.85 13.63 -0.97
N LEU A 173 2.91 14.92 -0.64
CA LEU A 173 2.53 16.00 -1.57
C LEU A 173 3.48 16.12 -2.76
N THR A 174 4.77 15.80 -2.59
CA THR A 174 5.77 15.82 -3.66
C THR A 174 5.80 14.54 -4.48
N GLY A 175 5.03 13.51 -4.10
CA GLY A 175 5.03 12.20 -4.77
C GLY A 175 6.22 11.31 -4.41
N GLU A 176 7.03 11.71 -3.42
CA GLU A 176 8.15 10.93 -2.88
C GLU A 176 7.68 9.82 -1.91
N ALA A 177 6.42 9.87 -1.47
CA ALA A 177 5.80 8.83 -0.67
C ALA A 177 4.33 8.60 -1.07
N GLU A 178 3.86 7.37 -0.95
CA GLU A 178 2.47 6.98 -1.12
C GLU A 178 2.05 6.05 0.02
N GLU A 179 0.77 6.07 0.38
CA GLU A 179 0.21 5.16 1.38
C GLU A 179 -1.12 4.58 0.90
N THR A 180 -1.43 3.40 1.40
CA THR A 180 -2.71 2.72 1.15
C THR A 180 -3.70 3.03 2.26
N GLU A 181 -4.98 2.95 1.97
CA GLU A 181 -5.98 2.88 3.03
C GLU A 181 -5.86 1.57 3.83
N TRP A 182 -6.36 1.57 5.06
CA TRP A 182 -6.45 0.36 5.86
C TRP A 182 -7.41 -0.65 5.22
N VAL A 183 -6.87 -1.80 4.80
CA VAL A 183 -7.66 -2.90 4.26
C VAL A 183 -7.88 -3.96 5.34
N ARG A 184 -9.13 -4.41 5.47
CA ARG A 184 -9.54 -5.42 6.45
C ARG A 184 -9.77 -6.78 5.77
N SER A 185 -9.35 -7.85 6.42
CA SER A 185 -9.73 -9.21 6.04
C SER A 185 -11.19 -9.51 6.39
N ASN A 186 -11.71 -10.59 5.83
CA ASN A 186 -12.92 -11.22 6.37
C ASN A 186 -12.69 -11.67 7.83
N LEU A 187 -13.80 -11.86 8.55
CA LEU A 187 -13.78 -12.43 9.89
C LEU A 187 -13.25 -13.86 9.82
N LEU A 188 -12.35 -14.18 10.75
CA LEU A 188 -11.67 -15.44 10.87
C LEU A 188 -12.22 -16.17 12.08
N THR A 189 -12.63 -17.41 11.86
CA THR A 189 -12.96 -18.37 12.91
C THR A 189 -11.84 -19.40 12.98
N LEU A 190 -11.38 -19.72 14.19
CA LEU A 190 -10.51 -20.86 14.41
C LEU A 190 -11.33 -22.15 14.27
N ASN A 191 -11.49 -22.64 13.04
CA ASN A 191 -12.02 -23.98 12.86
C ASN A 191 -10.86 -24.97 12.92
N ARG A 192 -10.61 -25.52 14.11
CA ARG A 192 -9.59 -26.55 14.34
C ARG A 192 -10.13 -27.84 13.73
N SER A 193 -9.81 -28.11 12.46
CA SER A 193 -10.06 -29.44 11.90
C SER A 193 -9.20 -30.43 12.69
N GLN A 194 -9.86 -31.32 13.43
CA GLN A 194 -9.24 -32.43 14.15
C GLN A 194 -8.70 -33.49 13.21
#